data_AF-A0A4Y2UXJ0-F1
#
_entry.id   AF-A0A4Y2UXJ0-F1
#
_cell.length_a   1.000
_cell.length_b   1.000
_cell.length_c   1.000
_cell.angle_alpha   90.00
_cell.angle_beta   90.00
_cell.angle_gamma   90.00
#
_symmetry.space_group_name_H-M   'P 1'
#
loop_
_entity.id
_entity.type
_entity.pdbx_description
1 polymer ?
#
loop_
_entity_poly.entity_id
_entity_poly.type
_entity_poly.pdbx_seq_one_letter_code
_entity_poly.pdbx_strand_id
1 'polypeptide(L)'
;MYLGNLINPARIKWNNTRIQKVSTLRYLGIIIDDKLKWIPHIKEKGTKALQQYQHFQRIAGKNWGLTTANRKLIYKTVIERMLCHGAVAWGQKITESMKRKLNTIQRKFLLLITKAYHTTATNSLQVITGIPPLHLTANKEAKFIKISRLRLPTQVLNTPLDPTKYEVIQRGHQMHPAKFLIDKQITTQPLKEYPTANSTYTDGSKNDDGTGSAFCCFDEENRISSTWMGKLSKENNVFQAELQAILQAIKHHENASSRVNIWSDSLSSLQAI
;
A
#
# COMPACT_ATOMS: atom_id res chain seq x y z
N MET A 1 -54.32 5.74 2.89
CA MET A 1 -54.18 7.04 2.21
C MET A 1 -53.26 7.90 3.08
N TYR A 2 -51.94 7.90 2.81
CA TYR A 2 -50.99 8.72 3.58
C TYR A 2 -50.72 10.02 2.81
N LEU A 3 -51.48 11.07 3.12
CA LEU A 3 -51.22 12.45 2.71
C LEU A 3 -50.11 13.02 3.60
N GLY A 4 -48.86 12.68 3.28
CA GLY A 4 -47.71 13.36 3.86
C GLY A 4 -47.52 14.71 3.19
N ASN A 5 -47.59 15.80 3.94
CA ASN A 5 -47.31 17.15 3.46
C ASN A 5 -45.98 17.19 2.70
N LEU A 6 -46.04 17.40 1.37
CA LEU A 6 -44.88 17.62 0.52
C LEU A 6 -44.30 19.00 0.85
N ILE A 7 -43.54 19.07 1.94
CA ILE A 7 -42.74 20.26 2.26
C ILE A 7 -41.71 20.41 1.14
N ASN A 8 -41.76 21.54 0.43
CA ASN A 8 -40.75 21.86 -0.57
C ASN A 8 -39.36 21.79 0.08
N PRO A 9 -38.41 21.01 -0.48
CA PRO A 9 -37.08 20.90 0.10
C PRO A 9 -36.42 22.29 0.15
N ALA A 10 -35.66 22.55 1.22
CA ALA A 10 -34.96 23.81 1.42
C ALA A 10 -34.18 24.22 0.16
N ARG A 11 -34.38 25.47 -0.28
CA ARG A 11 -33.70 26.03 -1.46
C ARG A 11 -32.33 26.54 -1.04
N ILE A 12 -31.31 25.71 -1.21
CA ILE A 12 -29.92 26.09 -0.93
C ILE A 12 -29.36 26.84 -2.15
N LYS A 13 -28.75 28.00 -1.93
CA LYS A 13 -28.02 28.78 -2.93
C LYS A 13 -26.56 28.93 -2.52
N TRP A 14 -25.66 28.92 -3.50
CA TRP A 14 -24.25 29.27 -3.36
C TRP A 14 -23.89 30.32 -4.39
N ASN A 15 -23.33 31.46 -3.97
CA ASN A 15 -23.06 32.62 -4.85
C ASN A 15 -24.27 32.98 -5.74
N ASN A 16 -25.46 33.08 -5.11
CA ASN A 16 -26.75 33.31 -5.77
C ASN A 16 -27.21 32.24 -6.78
N THR A 17 -26.43 31.17 -6.97
CA THR A 17 -26.78 30.03 -7.84
C THR A 17 -27.49 28.95 -7.03
N ARG A 18 -28.65 28.47 -7.51
CA ARG A 18 -29.39 27.38 -6.85
C ARG A 18 -28.61 26.07 -6.97
N ILE A 19 -28.35 25.42 -5.83
CA ILE A 19 -27.78 24.08 -5.81
C ILE A 19 -28.91 23.06 -6.02
N GLN A 20 -28.79 22.23 -7.05
CA GLN A 20 -29.74 21.15 -7.30
C GLN A 20 -29.53 20.01 -6.31
N LYS A 21 -30.61 19.58 -5.64
CA LYS A 21 -30.59 18.34 -4.85
C LYS A 21 -30.53 17.16 -5.82
N VAL A 22 -29.43 16.40 -5.75
CA VAL A 22 -29.23 15.17 -6.52
C VAL A 22 -29.14 13.98 -5.58
N SER A 23 -29.61 12.80 -6.02
CA SER A 23 -29.51 11.56 -5.26
C SER A 23 -28.12 10.91 -5.34
N THR A 24 -27.35 11.28 -6.36
CA THR A 24 -25.96 10.82 -6.55
C THR A 24 -25.09 11.96 -7.05
N LEU A 25 -23.87 12.05 -6.55
CA LEU A 25 -22.85 13.02 -6.95
C LEU A 25 -21.58 12.27 -7.39
N ARG A 26 -20.93 12.74 -8.46
CA ARG A 26 -19.61 12.23 -8.85
C ARG A 26 -18.52 13.19 -8.36
N TYR A 27 -17.56 12.65 -7.62
CA TYR A 27 -16.39 13.39 -7.14
C TYR A 27 -15.13 12.54 -7.31
N LEU A 28 -14.12 13.06 -8.01
CA LEU A 28 -12.85 12.37 -8.30
C LEU A 28 -13.02 10.95 -8.86
N GLY A 29 -14.05 10.71 -9.67
CA GLY A 29 -14.33 9.39 -10.25
C GLY A 29 -15.00 8.38 -9.32
N ILE A 30 -15.45 8.82 -8.14
CA ILE A 30 -16.27 8.07 -7.18
C ILE A 30 -17.71 8.59 -7.24
N ILE A 31 -18.70 7.70 -7.27
CA ILE A 31 -20.11 8.07 -7.12
C ILE A 31 -20.53 7.95 -5.65
N ILE A 32 -20.95 9.06 -5.07
CA ILE A 32 -21.47 9.18 -3.72
C ILE A 32 -23.00 9.26 -3.83
N ASP A 33 -23.72 8.31 -3.24
CA ASP A 33 -25.18 8.37 -3.13
C ASP A 33 -25.63 8.99 -1.80
N ASP A 34 -26.84 9.54 -1.78
CA ASP A 34 -27.47 10.22 -0.64
C ASP A 34 -27.50 9.40 0.66
N LYS A 35 -27.45 8.07 0.56
CA LYS A 35 -27.46 7.13 1.69
C LYS A 35 -26.13 6.43 1.92
N LEU A 36 -25.06 6.81 1.19
CA LEU A 36 -23.74 6.19 1.24
C LEU A 36 -23.79 4.66 1.14
N LYS A 37 -24.68 4.13 0.29
CA LYS A 37 -24.80 2.69 0.02
C LYS A 37 -23.76 2.20 -0.98
N TRP A 38 -23.17 3.10 -1.77
CA TRP A 38 -22.12 2.85 -2.76
C TRP A 38 -22.50 1.89 -3.90
N ILE A 39 -23.76 1.43 -3.94
CA ILE A 39 -24.27 0.55 -5.00
C ILE A 39 -24.19 1.23 -6.38
N PRO A 40 -24.53 2.52 -6.55
CA PRO A 40 -24.36 3.20 -7.84
C PRO A 40 -22.90 3.20 -8.32
N HIS A 41 -21.94 3.43 -7.41
CA HIS A 41 -20.50 3.36 -7.72
C HIS A 41 -20.07 1.98 -8.18
N ILE A 42 -20.43 0.93 -7.42
CA ILE A 42 -20.10 -0.46 -7.78
C ILE A 42 -20.75 -0.86 -9.11
N LYS A 43 -21.98 -0.40 -9.38
CA LYS A 43 -22.63 -0.61 -10.68
C LYS A 43 -21.85 0.06 -11.81
N GLU A 44 -21.45 1.32 -11.67
CA GLU A 44 -20.68 2.04 -12.69
C GLU A 44 -19.36 1.33 -13.00
N LYS A 45 -18.56 1.02 -11.97
CA LYS A 45 -17.29 0.30 -12.13
C LYS A 45 -17.51 -1.11 -12.68
N GLY A 46 -18.58 -1.78 -12.26
CA GLY A 46 -18.99 -3.09 -12.78
C GLY A 46 -19.33 -3.08 -14.26
N THR A 47 -20.02 -2.05 -14.75
CA THR A 47 -20.32 -1.87 -16.18
C THR A 47 -19.02 -1.70 -16.98
N LYS A 48 -18.10 -0.85 -16.50
CA LYS A 48 -16.78 -0.66 -17.14
C LYS A 48 -15.96 -1.97 -17.14
N ALA A 49 -15.96 -2.71 -16.03
CA ALA A 49 -15.32 -4.01 -15.96
C ALA A 49 -15.96 -4.98 -16.96
N LEU A 50 -17.28 -4.99 -17.12
CA LEU A 50 -17.96 -5.87 -18.06
C LEU A 50 -17.64 -5.54 -19.53
N GLN A 51 -17.40 -4.27 -19.87
CA GLN A 51 -16.87 -3.90 -21.18
C GLN A 51 -15.48 -4.51 -21.40
N GLN A 52 -14.60 -4.45 -20.40
CA GLN A 52 -13.29 -5.10 -20.49
C GLN A 52 -13.40 -6.62 -20.60
N TYR A 53 -14.35 -7.23 -19.89
CA TYR A 53 -14.65 -8.66 -20.01
C TYR A 53 -15.01 -9.06 -21.45
N GLN A 54 -15.79 -8.24 -22.17
CA GLN A 54 -16.13 -8.51 -23.57
C GLN A 54 -14.90 -8.50 -24.48
N HIS A 55 -13.98 -7.53 -24.30
CA HIS A 55 -12.69 -7.54 -25.02
C HIS A 55 -11.88 -8.79 -24.69
N PHE A 56 -11.88 -9.19 -23.42
CA PHE A 56 -11.21 -10.38 -22.93
C PHE A 56 -11.70 -11.66 -23.60
N GLN A 57 -13.01 -11.78 -23.80
CA GLN A 57 -13.59 -12.93 -24.52
C GLN A 57 -13.17 -13.00 -26.00
N ARG A 58 -12.78 -11.88 -26.62
CA ARG A 58 -12.35 -11.86 -28.03
C ARG A 58 -10.93 -12.39 -28.24
N ILE A 59 -10.07 -12.28 -27.24
CA ILE A 59 -8.64 -12.65 -27.33
C ILE A 59 -8.31 -13.97 -26.62
N ALA A 60 -9.30 -14.59 -25.94
CA ALA A 60 -9.10 -15.77 -25.13
C ALA A 60 -10.36 -16.64 -25.08
N GLY A 61 -10.37 -17.74 -25.84
CA GLY A 61 -11.42 -18.75 -25.84
C GLY A 61 -11.27 -19.78 -24.71
N LYS A 62 -12.09 -20.84 -24.73
CA LYS A 62 -11.94 -21.97 -23.79
C LYS A 62 -10.65 -22.75 -24.07
N ASN A 63 -10.40 -23.10 -25.34
CA ASN A 63 -9.29 -23.99 -25.71
C ASN A 63 -8.12 -23.28 -26.41
N TRP A 64 -8.17 -21.96 -26.56
CA TRP A 64 -7.15 -21.19 -27.28
C TRP A 64 -6.94 -19.80 -26.66
N GLY A 65 -5.88 -19.12 -27.09
CA GLY A 65 -5.52 -17.76 -26.66
C GLY A 65 -4.74 -17.74 -25.35
N LEU A 66 -5.03 -16.78 -24.48
CA LEU A 66 -4.26 -16.54 -23.25
C LEU A 66 -4.27 -17.74 -22.27
N THR A 67 -3.11 -17.99 -21.65
CA THR A 67 -2.96 -18.95 -20.55
C THR A 67 -3.72 -18.51 -19.29
N THR A 68 -4.05 -19.45 -18.41
CA THR A 68 -4.72 -19.16 -17.13
C THR A 68 -3.92 -18.18 -16.27
N ALA A 69 -2.59 -18.28 -16.27
CA ALA A 69 -1.69 -17.35 -15.58
C ALA A 69 -1.84 -15.93 -16.11
N ASN A 70 -1.83 -15.73 -17.44
CA ASN A 70 -1.97 -14.41 -18.06
C ASN A 70 -3.36 -13.82 -17.83
N ARG A 71 -4.43 -14.63 -17.90
CA ARG A 71 -5.80 -14.18 -17.58
C ARG A 71 -5.90 -13.71 -16.12
N LYS A 72 -5.32 -14.48 -15.19
CA LYS A 72 -5.27 -14.15 -13.77
C LYS A 72 -4.47 -12.87 -13.51
N LEU A 73 -3.33 -12.71 -14.19
CA LEU A 73 -2.50 -11.52 -14.10
C LEU A 73 -3.29 -10.27 -14.48
N ILE A 74 -3.92 -10.27 -15.66
CA ILE A 74 -4.68 -9.12 -16.16
C ILE A 74 -5.91 -8.84 -15.28
N TYR A 75 -6.59 -9.88 -14.77
CA TYR A 75 -7.64 -9.69 -13.79
C TYR A 75 -7.14 -8.91 -12.56
N LYS A 76 -6.01 -9.34 -11.97
CA LYS A 76 -5.45 -8.69 -10.78
C LYS A 76 -4.94 -7.28 -11.05
N THR A 77 -4.30 -7.04 -12.20
CA THR A 77 -3.68 -5.74 -12.49
C THR A 77 -4.66 -4.70 -13.01
N VAL A 78 -5.66 -5.10 -13.79
CA VAL A 78 -6.61 -4.17 -14.43
C VAL A 78 -7.97 -4.20 -13.75
N ILE A 79 -8.60 -5.37 -13.69
CA ILE A 79 -10.01 -5.48 -13.32
C ILE A 79 -10.21 -5.28 -11.83
N GLU A 80 -9.41 -5.95 -11.00
CA GLU A 80 -9.43 -5.80 -9.55
C GLU A 80 -9.15 -4.35 -9.14
N ARG A 81 -8.13 -3.71 -9.75
CA ARG A 81 -7.79 -2.30 -9.49
C ARG A 81 -8.88 -1.33 -9.93
N MET A 82 -9.51 -1.57 -11.07
CA MET A 82 -10.64 -0.77 -11.54
C MET A 82 -11.82 -0.86 -10.58
N LEU A 83 -12.15 -2.07 -10.11
CA LEU A 83 -13.27 -2.30 -9.20
C LEU A 83 -13.00 -1.79 -7.79
N CYS A 84 -11.76 -1.87 -7.31
CA CYS A 84 -11.37 -1.36 -6.00
C CYS A 84 -11.06 0.15 -6.00
N HIS A 85 -11.27 0.84 -7.13
CA HIS A 85 -11.09 2.28 -7.18
C HIS A 85 -11.95 3.01 -6.14
N GLY A 86 -11.31 3.83 -5.32
CA GLY A 86 -11.95 4.54 -4.22
C GLY A 86 -12.32 3.65 -3.02
N ALA A 87 -11.79 2.41 -2.92
CA ALA A 87 -12.12 1.50 -1.83
C ALA A 87 -11.89 2.09 -0.43
N VAL A 88 -10.99 3.06 -0.26
CA VAL A 88 -10.83 3.79 1.00
C VAL A 88 -12.14 4.44 1.48
N ALA A 89 -12.99 4.92 0.56
CA ALA A 89 -14.24 5.58 0.87
C ALA A 89 -15.38 4.58 1.16
N TRP A 90 -15.52 3.53 0.34
CA TRP A 90 -16.67 2.62 0.40
C TRP A 90 -16.36 1.22 0.94
N GLY A 91 -15.10 0.80 0.91
CA GLY A 91 -14.64 -0.56 1.24
C GLY A 91 -14.55 -0.86 2.73
N GLN A 92 -14.65 0.15 3.60
CA GLN A 92 -14.58 -0.03 5.05
C GLN A 92 -15.85 -0.71 5.60
N LYS A 93 -17.03 -0.32 5.10
CA LYS A 93 -18.33 -0.84 5.52
C LYS A 93 -19.02 -1.52 4.34
N ILE A 94 -18.70 -2.80 4.14
CA ILE A 94 -19.30 -3.60 3.07
C ILE A 94 -20.65 -4.17 3.53
N THR A 95 -21.73 -3.81 2.83
CA THR A 95 -23.06 -4.41 3.03
C THR A 95 -23.24 -5.69 2.21
N GLU A 96 -24.22 -6.52 2.57
CA GLU A 96 -24.52 -7.76 1.83
C GLU A 96 -24.91 -7.49 0.37
N SER A 97 -25.62 -6.39 0.10
CA SER A 97 -25.96 -5.97 -1.26
C SER A 97 -24.70 -5.68 -2.10
N MET A 98 -23.70 -5.02 -1.50
CA MET A 98 -22.42 -4.76 -2.14
C MET A 98 -21.67 -6.07 -2.40
N LYS A 99 -21.61 -6.98 -1.41
CA LYS A 99 -20.96 -8.30 -1.57
C LYS A 99 -21.55 -9.08 -2.72
N ARG A 100 -22.88 -9.21 -2.78
CA ARG A 100 -23.57 -9.91 -3.87
C ARG A 100 -23.21 -9.31 -5.22
N LYS A 101 -23.27 -7.98 -5.36
CA LYS A 101 -22.96 -7.31 -6.64
C LYS A 101 -21.50 -7.51 -7.07
N LEU A 102 -20.56 -7.37 -6.14
CA LEU A 102 -19.13 -7.59 -6.39
C LEU A 102 -18.86 -9.05 -6.79
N ASN A 103 -19.47 -10.01 -6.10
CA ASN A 103 -19.35 -11.44 -6.43
C ASN A 103 -19.93 -11.76 -7.81
N THR A 104 -21.07 -11.16 -8.20
CA THR A 104 -21.63 -11.34 -9.55
C THR A 104 -20.66 -10.86 -10.63
N ILE A 105 -20.01 -9.72 -10.43
CA ILE A 105 -19.02 -9.18 -11.37
C ILE A 105 -17.78 -10.07 -11.41
N GLN A 106 -17.19 -10.37 -10.25
CA GLN A 106 -15.98 -11.18 -10.13
C GLN A 106 -16.17 -12.57 -10.74
N ARG A 107 -17.32 -13.21 -10.51
CA ARG A 107 -17.63 -14.56 -11.01
C ARG A 107 -17.42 -14.70 -12.53
N LYS A 108 -17.80 -13.70 -13.32
CA LYS A 108 -17.60 -13.74 -14.79
C LYS A 108 -16.13 -13.91 -15.15
N PHE A 109 -15.25 -13.16 -14.50
CA PHE A 109 -13.81 -13.27 -14.72
C PHE A 109 -13.24 -14.57 -14.19
N LEU A 110 -13.70 -15.04 -13.03
CA LEU A 110 -13.22 -16.31 -12.48
C LEU A 110 -13.56 -17.50 -13.39
N LEU A 111 -14.75 -17.53 -13.99
CA LEU A 111 -15.12 -18.52 -14.98
C LEU A 111 -14.25 -18.43 -16.23
N LEU A 112 -13.91 -17.22 -16.69
CA LEU A 112 -13.02 -17.02 -17.84
C LEU A 112 -11.58 -17.48 -17.55
N ILE A 113 -11.07 -17.24 -16.34
CA ILE A 113 -9.73 -17.64 -15.91
C ILE A 113 -9.64 -19.16 -15.80
N THR A 114 -10.60 -19.78 -15.11
CA THR A 114 -10.62 -21.23 -14.84
C THR A 114 -11.09 -22.06 -16.03
N LYS A 115 -11.89 -21.47 -16.92
CA LYS A 115 -12.62 -22.17 -17.98
C LYS A 115 -13.61 -23.21 -17.45
N ALA A 116 -13.98 -23.13 -16.17
CA ALA A 116 -14.88 -24.07 -15.51
C ALA A 116 -16.33 -23.90 -16.00
N TYR A 117 -17.17 -24.92 -15.71
CA TYR A 117 -18.60 -24.88 -16.02
C TYR A 117 -19.31 -23.75 -15.28
N HIS A 118 -20.37 -23.20 -15.88
CA HIS A 118 -21.19 -22.14 -15.30
C HIS A 118 -21.90 -22.54 -14.00
N THR A 119 -22.03 -23.84 -13.70
CA THR A 119 -22.58 -24.40 -12.46
C THR A 119 -21.58 -24.41 -11.30
N THR A 120 -20.28 -24.24 -11.57
CA THR A 120 -19.22 -24.29 -10.54
C THR A 120 -19.43 -23.21 -9.49
N ALA A 121 -19.47 -23.56 -8.20
CA ALA A 121 -19.68 -22.57 -7.13
C ALA A 121 -18.61 -21.46 -7.13
N THR A 122 -19.01 -20.21 -6.88
CA THR A 122 -18.08 -19.05 -6.90
C THR A 122 -16.94 -19.21 -5.90
N ASN A 123 -17.22 -19.74 -4.71
CA ASN A 123 -16.21 -19.97 -3.68
C ASN A 123 -15.15 -20.98 -4.17
N SER A 124 -15.57 -22.05 -4.86
CA SER A 124 -14.65 -23.01 -5.47
C SER A 124 -13.75 -22.36 -6.51
N LEU A 125 -14.31 -21.46 -7.35
CA LEU A 125 -13.51 -20.71 -8.33
C LEU A 125 -12.47 -19.79 -7.66
N GLN A 126 -12.84 -19.13 -6.57
CA GLN A 126 -11.93 -18.27 -5.78
C GLN A 126 -10.77 -19.08 -5.19
N VAL A 127 -11.07 -20.26 -4.64
CA VAL A 127 -10.07 -21.18 -4.07
C VAL A 127 -9.11 -21.69 -5.15
N ILE A 128 -9.64 -22.27 -6.24
CA ILE A 128 -8.82 -22.84 -7.33
C ILE A 128 -7.93 -21.77 -7.98
N THR A 129 -8.45 -20.55 -8.16
CA THR A 129 -7.67 -19.46 -8.74
C THR A 129 -6.72 -18.80 -7.75
N GLY A 130 -6.86 -19.01 -6.44
CA GLY A 130 -6.17 -18.22 -5.41
C GLY A 130 -6.48 -16.72 -5.52
N ILE A 131 -7.73 -16.38 -5.87
CA ILE A 131 -8.23 -15.01 -5.96
C ILE A 131 -9.26 -14.82 -4.84
N PRO A 132 -9.00 -13.93 -3.86
CA PRO A 132 -9.92 -13.73 -2.75
C PRO A 132 -11.23 -13.07 -3.22
N PRO A 133 -12.33 -13.21 -2.44
CA PRO A 133 -13.55 -12.46 -2.67
C PRO A 133 -13.28 -10.95 -2.79
N LEU A 134 -13.80 -10.34 -3.86
CA LEU A 134 -13.48 -8.95 -4.19
C LEU A 134 -13.83 -7.95 -3.07
N HIS A 135 -14.86 -8.24 -2.28
CA HIS A 135 -15.23 -7.42 -1.13
C HIS A 135 -14.19 -7.47 0.01
N LEU A 136 -13.50 -8.60 0.19
CA LEU A 136 -12.39 -8.71 1.14
C LEU A 136 -11.16 -7.97 0.61
N THR A 137 -10.89 -8.05 -0.70
CA THR A 137 -9.83 -7.26 -1.35
C THR A 137 -10.06 -5.76 -1.14
N ALA A 138 -11.27 -5.28 -1.42
CA ALA A 138 -11.62 -3.87 -1.22
C ALA A 138 -11.48 -3.45 0.26
N ASN A 139 -11.90 -4.29 1.20
CA ASN A 139 -11.73 -4.01 2.63
C ASN A 139 -10.25 -3.96 3.04
N LYS A 140 -9.44 -4.91 2.55
CA LYS A 140 -7.98 -4.93 2.75
C LYS A 140 -7.35 -3.64 2.22
N GLU A 141 -7.68 -3.23 0.99
CA GLU A 141 -7.14 -2.00 0.39
C GLU A 141 -7.55 -0.75 1.19
N ALA A 142 -8.81 -0.68 1.63
CA ALA A 142 -9.29 0.43 2.44
C ALA A 142 -8.51 0.57 3.75
N LYS A 143 -8.31 -0.55 4.46
CA LYS A 143 -7.53 -0.59 5.71
C LYS A 143 -6.06 -0.27 5.48
N PHE A 144 -5.46 -0.82 4.42
CA PHE A 144 -4.08 -0.54 4.05
C PHE A 144 -3.86 0.95 3.78
N ILE A 145 -4.73 1.60 3.00
CA ILE A 145 -4.64 3.04 2.73
C ILE A 145 -4.84 3.86 4.02
N LYS A 146 -5.79 3.44 4.87
CA LYS A 146 -6.06 4.10 6.15
C LYS A 146 -4.83 4.14 7.07
N ILE A 147 -4.13 3.01 7.19
CA ILE A 147 -2.89 2.93 7.99
C ILE A 147 -1.74 3.66 7.29
N SER A 148 -1.45 3.29 6.03
CA SER A 148 -0.21 3.70 5.36
C SER A 148 -0.22 5.13 4.84
N ARG A 149 -1.38 5.68 4.48
CA ARG A 149 -1.48 7.03 3.88
C ARG A 149 -2.16 8.02 4.80
N LEU A 150 -3.30 7.64 5.38
CA LEU A 150 -4.05 8.55 6.25
C LEU A 150 -3.48 8.59 7.68
N ARG A 151 -2.58 7.66 8.04
CA ARG A 151 -2.04 7.49 9.39
C ARG A 151 -3.16 7.48 10.44
N LEU A 152 -4.24 6.76 10.13
CA LEU A 152 -5.37 6.56 11.03
C LEU A 152 -5.39 5.11 11.54
N PRO A 153 -5.71 4.90 12.83
CA PRO A 153 -5.82 3.56 13.39
C PRO A 153 -6.96 2.76 12.75
N THR A 154 -6.76 1.44 12.68
CA THR A 154 -7.76 0.50 12.18
C THR A 154 -7.67 -0.84 12.91
N GLN A 155 -8.53 -1.79 12.55
CA GLN A 155 -8.54 -3.14 13.11
C GLN A 155 -8.53 -4.18 12.01
N VAL A 156 -7.74 -5.23 12.18
CA VAL A 156 -7.72 -6.42 11.31
C VAL A 156 -7.95 -7.63 12.18
N LEU A 157 -9.04 -8.38 11.90
CA LEU A 157 -9.36 -9.62 12.61
C LEU A 157 -9.26 -9.49 14.15
N ASN A 158 -9.74 -8.35 14.68
CA ASN A 158 -9.71 -7.94 16.11
C ASN A 158 -8.38 -7.42 16.67
N THR A 159 -7.31 -7.37 15.87
CA THR A 159 -6.05 -6.75 16.28
C THR A 159 -6.06 -5.26 15.92
N PRO A 160 -5.89 -4.34 16.90
CA PRO A 160 -5.75 -2.92 16.61
C PRO A 160 -4.39 -2.67 15.94
N LEU A 161 -4.44 -1.92 14.85
CA LEU A 161 -3.28 -1.46 14.10
C LEU A 161 -3.14 0.04 14.32
N ASP A 162 -2.07 0.38 15.05
CA ASP A 162 -1.66 1.75 15.27
C ASP A 162 -0.63 2.16 14.20
N PRO A 163 -0.92 3.16 13.37
CA PRO A 163 0.00 3.63 12.34
C PRO A 163 1.33 4.17 12.90
N THR A 164 1.39 4.59 14.17
CA THR A 164 2.64 5.08 14.78
C THR A 164 3.69 3.97 14.98
N LYS A 165 3.25 2.72 15.08
CA LYS A 165 4.11 1.54 15.21
C LYS A 165 4.77 1.12 13.89
N TYR A 166 4.39 1.76 12.78
CA TYR A 166 4.90 1.45 11.46
C TYR A 166 5.59 2.66 10.84
N GLU A 167 6.68 2.40 10.15
CA GLU A 167 7.40 3.42 9.37
C GLU A 167 6.48 4.12 8.38
N VAL A 168 6.73 5.41 8.17
CA VAL A 168 6.06 6.15 7.11
C VAL A 168 6.64 5.66 5.79
N ILE A 169 5.78 5.22 4.87
CA ILE A 169 6.22 4.97 3.50
C ILE A 169 6.58 6.33 2.89
N GLN A 170 7.87 6.63 2.79
CA GLN A 170 8.35 7.76 1.98
C GLN A 170 8.09 7.44 0.51
N ARG A 171 7.48 8.38 -0.23
CA ARG A 171 7.17 8.20 -1.65
C ARG A 171 7.90 9.25 -2.48
N GLY A 172 8.64 8.77 -3.47
CA GLY A 172 9.39 9.61 -4.40
C GLY A 172 10.67 10.17 -3.79
N HIS A 173 11.47 10.83 -4.61
CA HIS A 173 12.61 11.60 -4.13
C HIS A 173 12.06 12.87 -3.43
N GLN A 174 12.27 12.99 -2.12
CA GLN A 174 11.91 14.21 -1.40
C GLN A 174 12.75 15.42 -1.86
N MET A 175 13.92 15.14 -2.43
CA MET A 175 14.77 16.08 -3.16
C MET A 175 14.83 15.72 -4.64
N HIS A 176 14.88 16.71 -5.52
CA HIS A 176 15.14 16.47 -6.94
C HIS A 176 16.50 15.75 -7.09
N PRO A 177 16.63 14.67 -7.90
CA PRO A 177 17.88 13.91 -8.05
C PRO A 177 19.11 14.78 -8.36
N ALA A 178 18.95 15.80 -9.22
CA ALA A 178 20.05 16.74 -9.51
C ALA A 178 20.53 17.59 -8.31
N LYS A 179 19.74 17.67 -7.23
CA LYS A 179 20.10 18.36 -5.97
C LYS A 179 20.64 17.38 -4.92
N PHE A 180 20.51 16.07 -5.14
CA PHE A 180 20.92 15.02 -4.21
C PHE A 180 22.17 14.33 -4.77
N LEU A 181 23.34 14.91 -4.53
CA LEU A 181 24.63 14.42 -5.02
C LEU A 181 25.16 13.23 -4.19
N ILE A 182 24.34 12.20 -4.00
CA ILE A 182 24.70 11.04 -3.17
C ILE A 182 25.86 10.23 -3.74
N ASP A 183 25.99 10.20 -5.07
CA ASP A 183 27.09 9.52 -5.78
C ASP A 183 28.48 10.03 -5.38
N LYS A 184 28.56 11.21 -4.76
CA LYS A 184 29.82 11.80 -4.26
C LYS A 184 30.03 11.60 -2.76
N GLN A 185 29.05 11.05 -2.06
CA GLN A 185 29.04 10.92 -0.60
C GLN A 185 29.14 9.45 -0.13
N ILE A 186 28.71 8.50 -0.97
CA ILE A 186 28.78 7.06 -0.67
C ILE A 186 29.78 6.39 -1.60
N THR A 187 30.70 5.61 -1.03
CA THR A 187 31.57 4.71 -1.76
C THR A 187 31.30 3.28 -1.31
N THR A 188 31.14 2.37 -2.28
CA THR A 188 31.06 0.91 -2.04
C THR A 188 32.40 0.23 -2.31
N GLN A 189 33.43 0.99 -2.71
CA GLN A 189 34.76 0.45 -2.91
C GLN A 189 35.41 0.18 -1.55
N PRO A 190 35.95 -1.03 -1.33
CA PRO A 190 36.66 -1.34 -0.10
C PRO A 190 37.92 -0.48 -0.01
N LEU A 191 38.19 0.02 1.19
CA LEU A 191 39.45 0.70 1.48
C LEU A 191 40.52 -0.33 1.83
N LYS A 192 41.79 0.02 1.58
CA LYS A 192 42.92 -0.79 2.03
C LYS A 192 42.97 -0.89 3.56
N GLU A 193 42.63 0.21 4.22
CA GLU A 193 42.59 0.34 5.68
C GLU A 193 41.40 1.22 6.09
N TYR A 194 40.73 0.83 7.17
CA TYR A 194 39.61 1.58 7.75
C TYR A 194 40.12 2.29 9.01
N PRO A 195 40.26 3.62 9.00
CA PRO A 195 40.80 4.34 10.14
C PRO A 195 39.85 4.22 11.33
N THR A 196 40.37 3.89 12.51
CA THR A 196 39.57 3.87 13.74
C THR A 196 39.35 5.28 14.27
N ALA A 197 40.34 6.17 14.13
CA ALA A 197 40.26 7.54 14.62
C ALA A 197 39.13 8.31 13.92
N ASN A 198 38.32 9.02 14.70
CA ASN A 198 37.22 9.85 14.23
C ASN A 198 36.25 9.13 13.26
N SER A 199 35.96 7.87 13.54
CA SER A 199 35.14 7.00 12.69
C SER A 199 33.94 6.43 13.42
N THR A 200 32.84 6.27 12.67
CA THR A 200 31.61 5.65 13.18
C THR A 200 31.36 4.36 12.44
N TYR A 201 31.21 3.25 13.17
CA TYR A 201 30.89 1.95 12.61
C TYR A 201 29.44 1.59 12.94
N THR A 202 28.76 0.96 11.99
CA THR A 202 27.35 0.58 12.10
C THR A 202 27.20 -0.91 11.86
N ASP A 203 26.28 -1.56 12.59
CA ASP A 203 26.00 -2.98 12.42
C ASP A 203 24.51 -3.29 12.69
N GLY A 204 23.96 -4.24 11.94
CA GLY A 204 22.60 -4.75 12.06
C GLY A 204 22.58 -6.27 12.18
N SER A 205 21.98 -6.78 13.25
CA SER A 205 21.91 -8.22 13.52
C SER A 205 20.47 -8.74 13.55
N LYS A 206 20.32 -10.03 13.22
CA LYS A 206 19.08 -10.78 13.43
C LYS A 206 19.37 -12.19 13.88
N ASN A 207 18.65 -12.63 14.90
CA ASN A 207 18.60 -14.01 15.37
C ASN A 207 17.14 -14.42 15.67
N ASP A 208 16.94 -15.61 16.21
CA ASP A 208 15.61 -16.11 16.57
C ASP A 208 14.93 -15.29 17.69
N ASP A 209 15.74 -14.63 18.52
CA ASP A 209 15.28 -13.83 19.65
C ASP A 209 14.86 -12.40 19.26
N GLY A 210 15.34 -11.90 18.13
CA GLY A 210 14.91 -10.64 17.54
C GLY A 210 15.94 -10.01 16.59
N THR A 211 15.74 -8.72 16.36
CA THR A 211 16.54 -7.92 15.45
C THR A 211 17.14 -6.75 16.21
N GLY A 212 18.44 -6.51 16.05
CA GLY A 212 19.19 -5.47 16.76
C GLY A 212 19.94 -4.56 15.79
N SER A 213 20.13 -3.31 16.17
CA SER A 213 20.81 -2.30 15.36
C SER A 213 21.70 -1.46 16.26
N ALA A 214 22.92 -1.14 15.83
CA ALA A 214 23.86 -0.40 16.66
C ALA A 214 24.83 0.46 15.86
N PHE A 215 25.36 1.51 16.50
CA PHE A 215 26.56 2.20 16.02
C PHE A 215 27.54 2.45 17.17
N CYS A 216 28.82 2.57 16.82
CA CYS A 216 29.91 2.93 17.72
C CYS A 216 30.79 4.01 17.09
N CYS A 217 31.03 5.10 17.80
CA CYS A 217 31.89 6.20 17.39
C CYS A 217 33.21 6.16 18.17
N PHE A 218 34.30 6.44 17.48
CA PHE A 218 35.64 6.56 18.05
C PHE A 218 36.15 8.00 17.95
N ASP A 219 36.84 8.48 18.99
CA ASP A 219 37.53 9.77 18.98
C ASP A 219 38.88 9.68 18.23
N GLU A 220 39.65 10.78 18.22
CA GLU A 220 40.98 10.83 17.59
C GLU A 220 42.02 9.92 18.27
N GLU A 221 41.79 9.56 19.54
CA GLU A 221 42.65 8.69 20.34
C GLU A 221 42.22 7.21 20.26
N ASN A 222 41.33 6.86 19.31
CA ASN A 222 40.74 5.52 19.16
C ASN A 222 39.95 5.03 20.39
N ARG A 223 39.44 5.93 21.21
CA ARG A 223 38.56 5.58 22.33
C ARG A 223 37.11 5.71 21.90
N ILE A 224 36.26 4.85 22.46
CA ILE A 224 34.82 4.92 22.22
C ILE A 224 34.30 6.23 22.81
N SER A 225 33.79 7.10 21.93
CA SER A 225 33.23 8.40 22.30
C SER A 225 31.72 8.33 22.50
N SER A 226 31.03 7.52 21.69
CA SER A 226 29.60 7.31 21.81
C SER A 226 29.16 5.98 21.23
N THR A 227 28.07 5.43 21.76
CA THR A 227 27.46 4.19 21.28
C THR A 227 25.95 4.31 21.32
N TRP A 228 25.28 3.66 20.38
CA TRP A 228 23.83 3.49 20.41
C TRP A 228 23.47 2.04 20.07
N MET A 229 22.47 1.51 20.75
CA MET A 229 21.90 0.19 20.48
C MET A 229 20.38 0.27 20.54
N GLY A 230 19.71 -0.34 19.55
CA GLY A 230 18.26 -0.40 19.46
C GLY A 230 17.77 -1.81 19.16
N LYS A 231 16.75 -2.24 19.92
CA LYS A 231 16.02 -3.48 19.63
C LYS A 231 14.84 -3.17 18.70
N LEU A 232 14.81 -3.85 17.56
CA LEU A 232 13.75 -3.76 16.57
C LEU A 232 12.71 -4.88 16.76
N SER A 233 11.62 -4.80 16.02
CA SER A 233 10.57 -5.82 16.05
C SER A 233 11.09 -7.15 15.49
N LYS A 234 10.54 -8.28 15.94
CA LYS A 234 10.94 -9.62 15.43
C LYS A 234 10.66 -9.78 13.92
N GLU A 235 9.69 -9.03 13.42
CA GLU A 235 9.31 -8.98 12.02
C GLU A 235 10.33 -8.24 11.15
N ASN A 236 11.19 -7.40 11.74
CA ASN A 236 12.22 -6.69 10.99
C ASN A 236 13.30 -7.66 10.49
N ASN A 237 13.82 -7.41 9.29
CA ASN A 237 14.92 -8.18 8.72
C ASN A 237 16.29 -7.51 9.00
N VAL A 238 17.37 -8.23 8.72
CA VAL A 238 18.76 -7.73 8.88
C VAL A 238 18.95 -6.43 8.10
N PHE A 239 18.48 -6.38 6.85
CA PHE A 239 18.59 -5.19 6.00
C PHE A 239 17.98 -3.92 6.63
N GLN A 240 16.83 -4.03 7.29
CA GLN A 240 16.21 -2.92 8.03
C GLN A 240 17.03 -2.54 9.27
N ALA A 241 17.65 -3.52 9.93
CA ALA A 241 18.50 -3.28 11.08
C ALA A 241 19.77 -2.50 10.72
N GLU A 242 20.38 -2.86 9.59
CA GLU A 242 21.52 -2.17 9.00
C GLU A 242 21.18 -0.72 8.61
N LEU A 243 20.09 -0.53 7.87
CA LEU A 243 19.64 0.81 7.49
C LEU A 243 19.30 1.68 8.72
N GLN A 244 18.74 1.08 9.76
CA GLN A 244 18.48 1.77 11.02
C GLN A 244 19.78 2.18 11.71
N ALA A 245 20.83 1.34 11.66
CA ALA A 245 22.11 1.62 12.29
C ALA A 245 22.77 2.84 11.63
N ILE A 246 22.78 2.86 10.29
CA ILE A 246 23.23 3.98 9.47
C ILE A 246 22.41 5.24 9.76
N LEU A 247 21.07 5.13 9.82
CA LEU A 247 20.21 6.28 10.12
C LEU A 247 20.51 6.90 11.49
N GLN A 248 20.74 6.07 12.51
CA GLN A 248 21.04 6.58 13.86
C GLN A 248 22.44 7.19 13.94
N ALA A 249 23.42 6.63 13.23
CA ALA A 249 24.74 7.22 13.09
C ALA A 249 24.68 8.60 12.40
N ILE A 250 23.90 8.73 11.32
CA ILE A 250 23.69 10.02 10.63
C ILE A 250 23.03 11.03 11.56
N LYS A 251 21.98 10.63 12.29
CA LYS A 251 21.29 11.51 13.26
C LYS A 251 22.20 11.96 14.39
N HIS A 252 23.08 11.10 14.87
CA HIS A 252 24.05 11.45 15.90
C HIS A 252 24.98 12.59 15.42
N HIS A 253 25.35 12.57 14.15
CA HIS A 253 26.26 13.53 13.52
C HIS A 253 25.56 14.68 12.77
N GLU A 254 24.25 14.86 12.94
CA GLU A 254 23.47 15.87 12.20
C GLU A 254 23.98 17.31 12.43
N ASN A 255 24.57 17.56 13.60
CA ASN A 255 25.14 18.86 13.99
C ASN A 255 26.68 18.89 13.99
N ALA A 256 27.34 17.89 13.38
CA ALA A 256 28.80 17.85 13.32
C ALA A 256 29.35 19.03 12.50
N SER A 257 30.38 19.70 13.03
CA SER A 257 31.03 20.84 12.35
C SER A 257 32.09 20.40 11.33
N SER A 258 32.47 19.13 11.34
CA SER A 258 33.50 18.54 10.48
C SER A 258 32.94 17.36 9.68
N ARG A 259 33.68 16.94 8.65
CA ARG A 259 33.33 15.76 7.86
C ARG A 259 33.41 14.51 8.73
N VAL A 260 32.35 13.71 8.71
CA VAL A 260 32.23 12.45 9.43
C VAL A 260 32.29 11.28 8.44
N ASN A 261 32.99 10.21 8.82
CA ASN A 261 33.00 8.95 8.09
C ASN A 261 32.15 7.92 8.85
N ILE A 262 31.18 7.34 8.14
CA ILE A 262 30.34 6.25 8.63
C ILE A 262 30.66 5.01 7.81
N TRP A 263 30.99 3.92 8.50
CA TRP A 263 31.40 2.65 7.92
C TRP A 263 30.33 1.58 8.18
N SER A 264 29.87 0.94 7.11
CA SER A 264 28.98 -0.22 7.16
C SER A 264 29.56 -1.31 6.26
N ASP A 265 29.44 -2.55 6.69
CA ASP A 265 29.77 -3.75 5.91
C ASP A 265 28.57 -4.26 5.09
N SER A 266 27.36 -3.74 5.32
CA SER A 266 26.17 -4.07 4.53
C SER A 266 26.19 -3.38 3.17
N LEU A 267 26.80 -4.05 2.19
CA LEU A 267 26.78 -3.62 0.78
C LEU A 267 25.34 -3.41 0.28
N SER A 268 24.41 -4.26 0.71
CA SER A 268 23.00 -4.14 0.35
C SER A 268 22.38 -2.83 0.82
N SER A 269 22.71 -2.39 2.05
CA SER A 269 22.25 -1.12 2.60
C SER A 269 22.90 0.06 1.89
N LEU A 270 24.22 0.00 1.65
CA LEU A 270 24.95 1.05 0.93
C LEU A 270 24.46 1.25 -0.50
N GLN A 271 24.03 0.18 -1.18
CA GLN A 271 23.45 0.27 -2.53
C GLN A 271 21.99 0.75 -2.55
N ALA A 272 21.29 0.66 -1.43
CA ALA A 272 19.88 1.05 -1.33
C ALA A 272 19.67 2.52 -1.00
N ILE A 273 20.69 3.18 -0.45
CA ILE A 273 20.72 4.61 -0.12
C ILE A 273 21.06 5.41 -1.39
#